data_AF-A0A932ZIK7-F1
#
_entry.id   AF-A0A932ZIK7-F1
#
_cell.length_a   1.000
_cell.length_b   1.000
_cell.length_c   1.000
_cell.angle_alpha   90.00
_cell.angle_beta   90.00
_cell.angle_gamma   90.00
#
_symmetry.space_group_name_H-M   'P 1'
#
loop_
_entity.id
_entity.type
_entity.pdbx_description
1 polymer ?
#
loop_
_entity_poly.entity_id
_entity_poly.type
_entity_poly.pdbx_seq_one_letter_code
_entity_poly.pdbx_strand_id
1 'polypeptide(L)'
;LPGGVNADIWFLMLLIFVLGFFIEWIEISYIAVPLFLPVFVQQGVDIVWLAMLICVNLQTSFLTPPFGWALFFLRGVAPTAVDTRHIYLGVIPFIALQVVGVVLLFFYPQIALWLPKAIGW
;
A
#
# COMPACT_ATOMS: atom_id res chain seq x y z
N LEU A 1 9.40 -14.11 -11.25
CA LEU A 1 10.47 -13.32 -11.90
C LEU A 1 11.84 -13.89 -11.50
N PRO A 2 12.93 -13.69 -12.26
CA PRO A 2 14.26 -14.11 -11.82
C PRO A 2 14.67 -13.25 -10.61
N GLY A 3 14.49 -13.79 -9.40
CA GLY A 3 14.67 -13.06 -8.14
C GLY A 3 13.99 -13.69 -6.91
N GLY A 4 13.14 -14.71 -7.10
CA GLY A 4 12.48 -15.44 -6.01
C GLY A 4 11.24 -14.72 -5.47
N VAL A 5 10.62 -15.31 -4.45
CA VAL A 5 9.34 -14.87 -3.86
C VAL A 5 9.38 -13.39 -3.44
N ASN A 6 10.49 -12.95 -2.83
CA ASN A 6 10.63 -11.55 -2.39
C ASN A 6 10.60 -10.56 -3.58
N ALA A 7 11.24 -10.91 -4.70
CA ALA A 7 11.21 -10.06 -5.89
C ALA A 7 9.82 -10.01 -6.51
N ASP A 8 9.09 -11.13 -6.49
CA ASP A 8 7.70 -11.19 -6.96
C ASP A 8 6.77 -10.31 -6.10
N ILE A 9 6.96 -10.32 -4.77
CA ILE A 9 6.22 -9.45 -3.84
C ILE A 9 6.54 -7.99 -4.10
N TRP A 10 7.81 -7.61 -4.20
CA TRP A 10 8.20 -6.23 -4.49
C TRP A 10 7.67 -5.74 -5.84
N PHE A 11 7.66 -6.63 -6.84
CA PHE A 11 7.04 -6.35 -8.13
C PHE A 11 5.54 -6.09 -7.99
N LEU A 12 4.81 -6.95 -7.27
CA LEU A 12 3.40 -6.71 -6.99
C LEU A 12 3.19 -5.37 -6.27
N MET A 13 3.98 -5.09 -5.23
CA MET A 13 3.90 -3.84 -4.46
C MET A 13 4.09 -2.62 -5.35
N LEU A 14 5.11 -2.62 -6.20
CA LEU A 14 5.35 -1.50 -7.10
C LEU A 14 4.26 -1.38 -8.16
N LEU A 15 3.79 -2.51 -8.71
CA LEU A 15 2.70 -2.53 -9.68
C LEU A 15 1.42 -1.92 -9.07
N ILE A 16 0.94 -2.42 -7.93
CA ILE A 16 -0.30 -1.91 -7.32
C ILE A 16 -0.15 -0.49 -6.81
N PHE A 17 1.05 -0.08 -6.40
CA PHE A 17 1.34 1.30 -6.02
C PHE A 17 1.14 2.24 -7.21
N VAL A 18 1.66 1.87 -8.39
CA VAL A 18 1.44 2.66 -9.61
C VAL A 18 -0.01 2.60 -10.06
N LEU A 19 -0.66 1.43 -9.97
CA LEU A 19 -2.09 1.31 -10.30
C LEU A 19 -2.97 2.19 -9.39
N GLY A 20 -2.62 2.32 -8.11
CA GLY A 20 -3.35 3.13 -7.13
C GLY A 20 -3.35 4.63 -7.42
N PHE A 21 -2.57 5.11 -8.39
CA PHE A 21 -2.67 6.48 -8.89
C PHE A 21 -3.86 6.67 -9.85
N PHE A 22 -4.29 5.62 -10.53
CA PHE A 22 -5.32 5.69 -11.58
C PHE A 22 -6.61 4.97 -11.20
N ILE A 23 -6.48 3.90 -10.40
CA ILE A 23 -7.53 2.93 -10.08
C ILE A 23 -7.82 2.99 -8.58
N GLU A 24 -9.08 2.86 -8.21
CA GLU A 24 -9.52 2.86 -6.82
C GLU A 24 -9.14 1.54 -6.10
N TRP A 25 -8.93 1.57 -4.77
CA TRP A 25 -8.40 0.41 -4.04
C TRP A 25 -9.31 -0.82 -4.07
N ILE A 26 -10.63 -0.64 -4.13
CA ILE A 26 -11.65 -1.68 -4.29
C ILE A 26 -11.46 -2.38 -5.64
N GLU A 27 -11.27 -1.63 -6.73
CA GLU A 27 -11.04 -2.19 -8.06
C GLU A 27 -9.72 -2.99 -8.11
N ILE A 28 -8.65 -2.47 -7.50
CA ILE A 28 -7.38 -3.20 -7.36
C ILE A 28 -7.59 -4.48 -6.54
N SER A 29 -8.36 -4.41 -5.45
CA SER A 29 -8.59 -5.54 -4.55
C SER A 29 -9.47 -6.64 -5.16
N TYR A 30 -10.39 -6.28 -6.07
CA TYR A 30 -11.25 -7.25 -6.75
C TYR A 30 -10.69 -7.76 -8.08
N ILE A 31 -9.80 -7.02 -8.74
CA ILE A 31 -9.28 -7.38 -10.07
C ILE A 31 -7.81 -7.81 -9.98
N ALA A 32 -6.93 -6.92 -9.51
CA ALA A 32 -5.49 -7.16 -9.53
C ALA A 32 -5.06 -8.16 -8.47
N VAL A 33 -5.49 -8.00 -7.22
CA VAL A 33 -5.08 -8.89 -6.12
C VAL A 33 -5.45 -10.35 -6.39
N PRO A 34 -6.69 -10.70 -6.78
CA PRO A 34 -7.07 -12.09 -7.03
C PRO A 34 -6.38 -12.71 -8.26
N LEU A 35 -5.90 -11.87 -9.19
CA LEU A 35 -5.10 -12.34 -10.33
C LEU A 35 -3.73 -12.87 -9.87
N PHE A 36 -3.09 -12.20 -8.91
CA PHE A 36 -1.77 -12.59 -8.40
C PHE A 36 -1.82 -13.55 -7.20
N LEU A 37 -2.92 -13.55 -6.45
CA LEU A 37 -3.07 -14.35 -5.24
C LEU A 37 -2.75 -15.85 -5.43
N PRO A 38 -3.20 -16.53 -6.50
CA PRO A 38 -2.90 -17.94 -6.71
C PRO A 38 -1.40 -18.24 -6.84
N VAL A 39 -0.62 -17.29 -7.37
CA VAL A 39 0.84 -17.41 -7.51
C VAL A 39 1.49 -17.45 -6.14
N PHE A 40 1.11 -16.53 -5.25
CA PHE A 40 1.68 -16.45 -3.91
C PHE A 40 1.23 -17.58 -2.99
N VAL A 41 -0.02 -18.06 -3.14
CA VAL A 41 -0.50 -19.26 -2.45
C VAL A 41 0.34 -20.49 -2.85
N GLN A 42 0.61 -20.68 -4.14
CA GLN A 42 1.44 -21.79 -4.63
C GLN A 42 2.90 -21.70 -4.15
N GLN A 43 3.40 -20.48 -3.92
CA GLN A 43 4.72 -20.23 -3.35
C GLN A 43 4.77 -20.38 -1.82
N GLY A 44 3.64 -20.67 -1.15
CA GLY A 44 3.57 -20.82 0.29
C GLY A 44 3.66 -19.50 1.08
N VAL A 45 3.33 -18.38 0.44
CA VAL A 45 3.33 -17.06 1.10
C VAL A 45 2.14 -16.96 2.05
N ASP A 46 2.38 -16.41 3.24
CA ASP A 46 1.32 -16.08 4.19
C ASP A 46 0.43 -14.97 3.63
N ILE A 47 -0.84 -15.30 3.41
CA ILE A 47 -1.80 -14.42 2.76
C ILE A 47 -2.23 -13.26 3.66
N VAL A 48 -2.22 -13.45 4.98
CA VAL A 48 -2.54 -12.37 5.92
C VAL A 48 -1.44 -11.33 5.88
N TRP A 49 -0.17 -11.76 5.90
CA TRP A 49 0.96 -10.85 5.77
C TRP A 49 0.97 -10.13 4.42
N LEU A 50 0.75 -10.87 3.32
CA LEU A 50 0.68 -10.29 1.97
C LEU A 50 -0.46 -9.27 1.85
N ALA A 51 -1.65 -9.59 2.36
CA ALA A 51 -2.78 -8.68 2.37
C ALA A 51 -2.49 -7.40 3.16
N MET A 52 -1.82 -7.52 4.32
CA MET A 52 -1.43 -6.34 5.10
C MET A 52 -0.39 -5.48 4.38
N LEU A 53 0.59 -6.08 3.69
CA LEU A 53 1.51 -5.34 2.82
C LEU A 53 0.77 -4.58 1.72
N ILE A 54 -0.16 -5.24 1.02
CA ILE A 54 -1.02 -4.63 0.00
C ILE A 54 -1.78 -3.43 0.57
N CYS A 55 -2.42 -3.59 1.73
CA CYS A 55 -3.22 -2.53 2.36
C CYS A 55 -2.38 -1.29 2.69
N VAL A 56 -1.25 -1.46 3.37
CA VAL A 56 -0.39 -0.32 3.76
C VAL A 56 0.25 0.34 2.53
N ASN A 57 0.65 -0.46 1.54
CA ASN A 57 1.19 0.05 0.29
C ASN A 57 0.16 0.87 -0.51
N LEU A 58 -1.09 0.41 -0.58
CA LEU A 58 -2.18 1.17 -1.21
C LEU A 58 -2.45 2.47 -0.45
N GLN A 59 -2.53 2.46 0.89
CA GLN A 59 -2.67 3.71 1.67
C GLN A 59 -1.57 4.73 1.33
N THR A 60 -0.33 4.25 1.17
CA THR A 60 0.80 5.09 0.76
C THR A 60 0.59 5.68 -0.63
N SER A 61 0.12 4.88 -1.59
CA SER A 61 -0.21 5.33 -2.95
C SER A 61 -1.25 6.46 -2.94
N PHE A 62 -2.35 6.30 -2.19
CA PHE A 62 -3.43 7.30 -2.11
C PHE A 62 -3.01 8.61 -1.44
N LEU A 63 -1.88 8.62 -0.72
CA LEU A 63 -1.30 9.83 -0.11
C LEU A 63 -0.21 10.48 -0.98
N THR A 64 0.32 9.79 -1.99
CA THR A 64 1.50 10.24 -2.73
C THR A 64 1.12 11.17 -3.90
N PRO A 65 1.66 12.40 -3.98
CA PRO A 65 1.50 13.26 -5.17
C PRO A 65 2.07 12.59 -6.43
N PRO A 66 1.53 12.85 -7.64
CA PRO A 66 0.55 13.89 -8.00
C PRO A 66 -0.91 13.43 -7.98
N PHE A 67 -1.18 12.15 -7.70
CA PHE A 67 -2.51 11.53 -7.81
C PHE A 67 -3.14 11.14 -6.47
N GLY A 68 -2.61 11.64 -5.35
CA GLY A 68 -3.16 11.38 -4.03
C GLY A 68 -4.59 11.94 -3.89
N TRP A 69 -5.60 11.08 -4.08
CA TRP A 69 -7.02 11.44 -3.99
C TRP A 69 -7.34 12.19 -2.70
N ALA A 70 -6.76 11.77 -1.58
CA ALA A 70 -6.91 12.43 -0.29
C ALA A 70 -6.42 13.89 -0.30
N LEU A 71 -5.36 14.20 -1.05
CA LEU A 71 -4.82 15.56 -1.19
C LEU A 71 -5.73 16.44 -2.04
N PHE A 72 -6.37 15.88 -3.07
CA PHE A 72 -7.35 16.61 -3.89
C PHE A 72 -8.62 16.91 -3.10
N PHE A 73 -9.11 15.95 -2.31
CA PHE A 73 -10.22 16.21 -1.39
C PHE A 73 -9.89 17.31 -0.38
N LEU A 74 -8.69 17.26 0.22
CA LEU A 74 -8.21 18.33 1.10
C LEU A 74 -8.14 19.68 0.39
N ARG A 75 -7.65 19.72 -0.85
CA ARG A 75 -7.61 20.95 -1.63
C ARG A 75 -9.01 21.52 -1.90
N GLY A 76 -10.02 20.66 -2.08
CA GLY A 76 -11.41 21.06 -2.31
C GLY A 76 -12.07 21.77 -1.13
N VAL A 77 -11.63 21.48 0.10
CA VAL A 77 -12.14 22.12 1.33
C VAL A 77 -11.17 23.14 1.93
N ALA A 78 -9.93 23.20 1.44
CA ALA A 78 -8.90 24.08 1.96
C ALA A 78 -9.21 25.57 1.66
N PRO A 79 -9.01 26.48 2.63
CA PRO A 79 -9.12 27.92 2.42
C PRO A 79 -8.22 28.40 1.28
N THR A 80 -8.56 29.52 0.66
CA THR A 80 -7.78 30.11 -0.45
C THR A 80 -6.35 30.48 -0.08
N ALA A 81 -6.06 30.68 1.22
CA ALA A 81 -4.71 30.92 1.72
C ALA A 81 -3.80 29.67 1.70
N VAL A 82 -4.37 28.47 1.57
CA VAL A 82 -3.64 27.20 1.56
C VAL A 82 -3.50 26.71 0.12
N ASP A 83 -2.37 27.05 -0.49
CA ASP A 83 -2.02 26.51 -1.81
C ASP A 83 -1.75 24.99 -1.80
N THR A 84 -1.91 24.36 -2.95
CA THR A 84 -1.62 22.93 -3.18
C THR A 84 -0.21 22.54 -2.72
N ARG A 85 0.76 23.46 -2.83
CA ARG A 85 2.13 23.25 -2.36
C ARG A 85 2.19 23.02 -0.85
N HIS A 86 1.41 23.73 -0.04
CA HIS A 86 1.36 23.51 1.40
C HIS A 86 0.83 22.12 1.74
N ILE A 87 -0.19 21.66 1.01
CA ILE A 87 -0.77 20.33 1.18
C ILE A 87 0.26 19.25 0.81
N TYR A 88 0.95 19.42 -0.32
CA TYR A 88 1.95 18.46 -0.79
C TYR A 88 3.15 18.39 0.15
N LEU A 89 3.65 19.53 0.65
CA LEU A 89 4.74 19.53 1.63
C LEU A 89 4.29 18.96 2.98
N GLY A 90 3.04 19.21 3.37
CA GLY A 90 2.46 18.74 4.64
C GLY A 90 2.28 17.22 4.69
N VAL A 91 2.06 16.54 3.56
CA VAL A 91 1.88 15.09 3.52
C VAL A 91 3.19 14.29 3.52
N ILE A 92 4.32 14.89 3.11
CA ILE A 92 5.63 14.23 3.05
C ILE A 92 5.98 13.45 4.33
N PRO A 93 5.87 14.01 5.56
CA PRO A 93 6.18 13.26 6.78
C PRO A 93 5.29 12.03 6.97
N PHE A 94 4.03 12.09 6.53
CA PHE A 94 3.10 10.96 6.61
C PHE A 94 3.44 9.88 5.58
N ILE A 95 3.81 10.26 4.36
CA ILE A 95 4.31 9.30 3.34
C ILE A 95 5.58 8.62 3.85
N ALA A 96 6.50 9.37 4.47
CA ALA A 96 7.71 8.81 5.04
C ALA A 96 7.40 7.77 6.13
N LEU A 97 6.46 8.06 7.03
CA LEU A 97 6.01 7.09 8.04
C LEU A 97 5.36 5.85 7.41
N GLN A 98 4.58 6.02 6.35
CA GLN A 98 3.97 4.91 5.63
C GLN A 98 5.00 4.02 4.96
N VAL A 99 6.00 4.60 4.29
CA VAL A 99 7.13 3.86 3.69
C VAL A 99 7.91 3.10 4.75
N VAL A 100 8.18 3.73 5.91
CA VAL A 100 8.80 3.03 7.06
C VAL A 100 7.91 1.87 7.51
N GLY A 101 6.60 2.06 7.59
CA GLY A 101 5.63 1.02 7.91
C GLY A 101 5.68 -0.17 6.95
N VAL A 102 5.67 0.07 5.64
CA VAL A 102 5.80 -0.97 4.61
C VAL A 102 7.12 -1.73 4.75
N VAL A 103 8.23 -1.01 4.92
CA VAL A 103 9.56 -1.62 5.07
C VAL A 103 9.62 -2.48 6.33
N LEU A 104 9.16 -1.96 7.48
CA LEU A 104 9.12 -2.72 8.72
C LEU A 104 8.23 -3.95 8.59
N LEU A 105 7.04 -3.81 7.99
CA LEU A 105 6.12 -4.93 7.82
C LEU A 105 6.71 -6.01 6.89
N PHE A 106 7.45 -5.60 5.86
CA PHE A 106 8.12 -6.54 4.95
C PHE A 106 9.20 -7.36 5.67
N PHE A 107 10.04 -6.71 6.48
CA PHE A 107 11.12 -7.40 7.21
C PHE A 107 10.65 -8.10 8.49
N TYR A 108 9.56 -7.64 9.10
CA TYR A 108 9.01 -8.17 10.34
C TYR A 108 7.54 -8.58 10.19
N PRO A 109 7.24 -9.72 9.52
CA PRO A 109 5.86 -10.17 9.30
C PRO A 109 5.03 -10.33 10.57
N GLN A 110 5.67 -10.58 11.72
CA GLN A 110 4.98 -10.75 13.01
C GLN A 110 4.17 -9.52 13.43
N ILE A 111 4.48 -8.33 12.90
CA ILE A 111 3.68 -7.12 13.13
C ILE A 111 2.23 -7.33 12.66
N ALA A 112 2.03 -8.00 11.52
CA ALA A 112 0.70 -8.37 11.04
C ALA A 112 0.18 -9.68 11.64
N LEU A 113 1.07 -10.64 11.90
CA LEU A 113 0.67 -12.01 12.21
C LEU A 113 0.43 -12.28 13.70
N TRP A 114 0.94 -11.43 14.60
CA TRP A 114 0.85 -11.69 16.04
C TRP A 114 -0.60 -11.82 16.52
N LEU A 115 -1.46 -10.85 16.16
CA LEU A 115 -2.86 -10.85 16.61
C LEU A 115 -3.66 -12.01 15.99
N PRO A 116 -3.64 -12.24 14.66
CA PRO A 116 -4.27 -13.41 14.05
C PRO A 116 -3.87 -14.73 14.72
N LYS A 117 -2.58 -14.94 14.95
CA LYS A 117 -2.08 -16.14 15.63
C LYS A 117 -2.57 -16.24 17.08
N ALA A 118 -2.64 -15.13 17.81
CA ALA A 118 -3.10 -15.12 19.19
C ALA A 118 -4.59 -15.46 19.33
N ILE A 119 -5.40 -15.17 18.31
CA ILE A 119 -6.85 -15.48 18.30
C ILE A 119 -7.20 -16.77 17.55
N GLY A 120 -6.19 -17.51 17.06
CA GLY A 120 -6.37 -18.80 16.38
C GLY A 120 -6.86 -18.69 14.94
N TRP A 121 -6.53 -17.60 14.26
CA TRP A 121 -6.76 -17.40 12.82
C TRP A 121 -5.69 -18.08 11.97
#